data_AF-A0A7W1IVY5-F1
#
_entry.id   AF-A0A7W1IVY5-F1
#
_cell.length_a   1.000
_cell.length_b   1.000
_cell.length_c   1.000
_cell.angle_alpha   90.00
_cell.angle_beta   90.00
_cell.angle_gamma   90.00
#
_symmetry.space_group_name_H-M   'P 1'
#
loop_
_entity.id
_entity.type
_entity.pdbx_description
1 polymer ?
#
loop_
_entity_poly.entity_id
_entity_poly.type
_entity_poly.pdbx_seq_one_letter_code
_entity_poly.pdbx_strand_id
1 'polypeptide(L)'
;MGARIPVEKYLNNENSITSNKLKKRLIKESILTSKCSSCNLTEWLGKPIPLELDHIDGNSLGNRLENLRLLCPNCHALTPTYRGKNKKFKLSSVLPFI
;
A
#
# COMPACT_ATOMS: atom_id res chain seq x y z
N MET A 1 15.83 -22.82 10.34
CA MET A 1 14.84 -21.97 9.65
C MET A 1 13.88 -21.45 10.70
N GLY A 2 13.86 -20.13 10.96
CA GLY A 2 12.95 -19.56 11.96
C GLY A 2 11.48 -19.71 11.56
N ALA A 3 10.60 -19.79 12.55
CA ALA A 3 9.16 -19.84 12.31
C ALA A 3 8.71 -18.60 11.50
N ARG A 4 7.86 -18.83 10.50
CA ARG A 4 7.28 -17.74 9.70
C ARG A 4 6.32 -16.95 10.59
N ILE A 5 6.62 -15.68 10.83
CA ILE A 5 5.75 -14.75 11.59
C ILE A 5 4.34 -14.80 10.98
N PRO A 6 3.24 -14.99 11.73
CA PRO A 6 1.87 -14.99 11.21
C PRO A 6 1.50 -13.67 10.50
N VAL A 7 0.58 -13.70 9.53
CA VAL A 7 0.24 -12.48 8.75
C VAL A 7 -0.49 -11.45 9.61
N GLU A 8 -1.25 -11.92 10.59
CA GLU A 8 -2.02 -11.17 11.56
C GLU A 8 -1.13 -10.22 12.35
N LYS A 9 0.11 -10.63 12.66
CA LYS A 9 1.09 -9.79 13.34
C LYS A 9 1.45 -8.53 12.55
N TYR A 10 1.42 -8.60 11.21
CA TYR A 10 1.61 -7.42 10.37
C TYR A 10 0.32 -6.60 10.27
N LEU A 11 -0.84 -7.26 10.12
CA LEU A 11 -2.14 -6.58 10.01
C LEU A 11 -2.54 -5.84 11.31
N ASN A 12 -2.09 -6.34 12.46
CA ASN A 12 -2.25 -5.71 13.77
C ASN A 12 -1.17 -4.67 14.09
N ASN A 13 -0.26 -4.38 13.15
CA ASN A 13 0.88 -3.45 13.32
C ASN A 13 1.86 -3.82 14.44
N GLU A 14 1.88 -5.08 14.89
CA GLU A 14 2.84 -5.55 15.88
C GLU A 14 4.26 -5.71 15.29
N ASN A 15 4.33 -5.96 13.97
CA ASN A 15 5.58 -6.08 13.23
C ASN A 15 5.56 -5.19 11.99
N SER A 16 6.72 -4.61 11.65
CA SER A 16 6.88 -3.84 10.42
C SER A 16 7.19 -4.73 9.22
N ILE A 17 6.70 -4.33 8.06
CA ILE A 17 6.92 -5.01 6.79
C ILE A 17 6.80 -3.99 5.66
N THR A 18 7.58 -4.17 4.59
CA THR A 18 7.47 -3.30 3.42
C THR A 18 6.19 -3.61 2.64
N SER A 19 5.55 -2.59 2.07
CA SER A 19 4.28 -2.74 1.36
C SER A 19 4.32 -3.82 0.27
N ASN A 20 5.44 -3.94 -0.47
CA ASN A 20 5.58 -4.98 -1.49
C ASN A 20 5.66 -6.41 -0.91
N LYS A 21 6.30 -6.59 0.25
CA LYS A 21 6.34 -7.90 0.94
C LYS A 21 4.97 -8.25 1.50
N LEU A 22 4.29 -7.28 2.12
CA LEU A 22 2.92 -7.46 2.64
C LEU A 22 1.95 -7.80 1.50
N LYS A 23 1.97 -7.05 0.40
CA LYS A 23 1.18 -7.33 -0.81
C LYS A 23 1.30 -8.78 -1.27
N LYS A 24 2.53 -9.25 -1.50
CA LYS A 24 2.80 -10.61 -1.95
C LYS A 24 2.25 -11.64 -0.98
N ARG A 25 2.33 -11.35 0.32
CA ARG A 25 1.83 -12.22 1.37
C ARG A 25 0.31 -12.28 1.39
N LEU A 26 -0.38 -11.13 1.35
CA LEU A 26 -1.84 -11.05 1.35
C LEU A 26 -2.46 -11.73 0.12
N ILE A 27 -1.82 -11.62 -1.04
CA ILE A 27 -2.27 -12.33 -2.26
C ILE A 27 -2.04 -13.84 -2.12
N LYS A 28 -0.85 -14.25 -1.64
CA LYS A 28 -0.51 -15.67 -1.48
C LYS A 28 -1.43 -16.39 -0.50
N GLU A 29 -1.84 -15.71 0.55
CA GLU A 29 -2.73 -16.23 1.60
C GLU A 29 -4.22 -15.98 1.27
N SER A 30 -4.54 -15.54 0.05
CA SER A 30 -5.90 -15.31 -0.44
C SER A 30 -6.74 -14.31 0.37
N ILE A 31 -6.08 -13.47 1.17
CA ILE A 31 -6.73 -12.39 1.95
C ILE A 31 -7.15 -11.25 1.00
N LEU A 32 -6.33 -10.95 0.00
CA LEU A 32 -6.66 -10.00 -1.06
C LEU A 32 -6.63 -10.70 -2.42
N THR A 33 -7.70 -10.56 -3.18
CA THR A 33 -7.76 -11.04 -4.57
C THR A 33 -6.83 -10.23 -5.46
N SER A 34 -6.08 -10.87 -6.36
CA SER A 34 -5.19 -10.21 -7.32
C SER A 34 -5.95 -9.47 -8.42
N LYS A 35 -6.70 -8.43 -8.04
CA LYS A 35 -7.54 -7.57 -8.88
C LYS A 35 -7.41 -6.11 -8.42
N CYS A 36 -7.44 -5.16 -9.35
CA CYS A 36 -7.49 -3.75 -8.99
C CYS A 36 -8.84 -3.42 -8.32
N SER A 37 -8.81 -2.79 -7.15
CA SER A 37 -10.01 -2.45 -6.37
C SER A 37 -10.78 -1.27 -6.95
N SER A 38 -10.17 -0.50 -7.87
CA SER A 38 -10.80 0.66 -8.52
C SER A 38 -11.38 0.31 -9.88
N CYS A 39 -10.56 -0.16 -10.82
CA CYS A 39 -11.03 -0.48 -12.18
C CYS A 39 -11.50 -1.94 -12.36
N ASN A 40 -11.37 -2.80 -11.33
CA ASN A 40 -11.73 -4.23 -11.38
C ASN A 40 -10.99 -5.08 -12.42
N LEU A 41 -10.02 -4.52 -13.13
CA LEU A 41 -9.21 -5.26 -14.10
C LEU A 41 -8.19 -6.17 -13.39
N THR A 42 -7.96 -7.33 -14.00
CA THR A 42 -6.91 -8.29 -13.64
C THR A 42 -5.82 -8.38 -14.70
N GLU A 43 -6.10 -7.92 -15.93
CA GLU A 43 -5.20 -8.00 -17.08
C GLU A 43 -5.07 -6.67 -17.83
N TRP A 44 -3.88 -6.42 -18.36
CA TRP A 44 -3.55 -5.27 -19.19
C TRP A 44 -2.64 -5.71 -20.32
N LEU A 45 -3.03 -5.41 -21.56
CA LEU A 45 -2.34 -5.86 -22.77
C LEU A 45 -2.09 -7.38 -22.80
N GLY A 46 -3.10 -8.16 -22.37
CA GLY A 46 -3.04 -9.63 -22.33
C GLY A 46 -2.08 -10.20 -21.28
N LYS A 47 -1.63 -9.41 -20.31
CA LYS A 47 -0.75 -9.84 -19.22
C LYS A 47 -1.37 -9.53 -17.86
N PRO A 48 -1.06 -10.29 -16.80
CA PRO A 48 -1.50 -9.96 -15.45
C PRO A 48 -1.09 -8.54 -15.06
N ILE A 49 -2.03 -7.77 -14.53
CA ILE A 49 -1.75 -6.39 -14.09
C ILE A 49 -0.78 -6.43 -12.90
N PRO A 50 0.31 -5.63 -12.93
CA PRO A 50 1.07 -5.39 -11.72
C PRO A 50 0.18 -4.64 -10.73
N LEU A 51 0.04 -5.16 -9.51
CA LEU A 51 -0.70 -4.49 -8.44
C LEU A 51 0.25 -3.86 -7.43
N GLU A 52 -0.17 -2.75 -6.86
CA GLU A 52 0.47 -2.02 -5.77
C GLU A 52 -0.44 -2.08 -4.55
N LEU A 53 0.16 -2.16 -3.36
CA LEU A 53 -0.59 -2.06 -2.10
C LEU A 53 -0.73 -0.59 -1.75
N ASP A 54 -1.95 -0.11 -1.78
CA ASP A 54 -2.33 1.25 -1.40
C ASP A 54 -2.84 1.25 0.05
N HIS A 55 -2.37 2.23 0.81
CA HIS A 55 -2.86 2.57 2.13
C HIS A 55 -3.87 3.72 1.94
N ILE A 56 -5.15 3.47 2.22
CA ILE A 56 -6.25 4.40 1.91
C ILE A 56 -6.03 5.77 2.57
N ASP A 57 -5.52 5.78 3.80
CA ASP A 57 -5.16 6.99 4.55
C ASP A 57 -3.78 7.59 4.16
N GLY A 58 -3.01 6.89 3.33
CA GLY A 58 -1.65 7.26 2.94
C GLY A 58 -0.57 7.05 4.01
N ASN A 59 -0.91 6.42 5.14
CA ASN A 59 0.03 6.08 6.19
C ASN A 59 0.61 4.68 5.96
N SER A 60 1.85 4.61 5.46
CA SER A 60 2.54 3.35 5.18
C SER A 60 2.83 2.48 6.42
N LEU A 61 2.63 3.01 7.63
CA LEU A 61 2.78 2.26 8.88
C LEU A 61 1.46 1.61 9.35
N GLY A 62 0.32 1.97 8.76
CA GLY A 62 -1.01 1.50 9.16
C GLY A 62 -1.49 0.31 8.34
N ASN A 63 -1.10 -0.91 8.71
CA ASN A 63 -1.38 -2.15 7.97
C ASN A 63 -2.71 -2.83 8.31
N ARG A 64 -3.65 -2.14 8.98
CA ARG A 64 -4.98 -2.69 9.26
C ARG A 64 -5.65 -3.06 7.94
N LEU A 65 -6.24 -4.25 7.85
CA LEU A 65 -6.74 -4.79 6.58
C LEU A 65 -7.72 -3.84 5.87
N GLU A 66 -8.61 -3.19 6.62
CA GLU A 66 -9.56 -2.20 6.10
C GLU A 66 -8.92 -0.91 5.55
N ASN A 67 -7.66 -0.63 5.90
CA ASN A 67 -6.89 0.48 5.33
C ASN A 67 -6.13 0.07 4.06
N LEU A 68 -6.16 -1.22 3.68
CA LEU A 68 -5.38 -1.74 2.56
C LEU A 68 -6.28 -2.03 1.37
N ARG A 69 -5.81 -1.70 0.18
CA ARG A 69 -6.40 -2.17 -1.08
C ARG A 69 -5.34 -2.40 -2.14
N LEU A 70 -5.65 -3.23 -3.13
CA LEU A 70 -4.79 -3.40 -4.31
C LEU A 70 -5.24 -2.45 -5.41
N LEU A 71 -4.32 -1.68 -5.96
CA LEU A 71 -4.55 -0.83 -7.13
C LEU A 71 -3.56 -1.15 -8.24
N CYS A 72 -3.98 -1.01 -9.50
CA CYS A 72 -3.02 -0.97 -10.60
C CYS A 72 -2.28 0.39 -10.61
N PRO A 73 -1.08 0.48 -11.21
CA PRO A 73 -0.31 1.73 -11.27
C PRO A 73 -1.09 2.92 -11.82
N ASN A 74 -1.95 2.68 -12.81
CA ASN A 74 -2.76 3.73 -13.42
C ASN A 74 -3.81 4.29 -12.45
N CYS A 75 -4.54 3.43 -11.75
CA CYS A 75 -5.52 3.87 -10.75
C CYS A 75 -4.84 4.47 -9.51
N HIS A 76 -3.71 3.89 -9.06
CA HIS A 76 -2.98 4.39 -7.90
C HIS A 76 -2.44 5.80 -8.14
N ALA A 77 -1.97 6.12 -9.35
CA ALA A 77 -1.48 7.45 -9.72
C ALA A 77 -2.51 8.57 -9.52
N LEU A 78 -3.81 8.23 -9.56
CA LEU A 78 -4.94 9.15 -9.37
C LEU A 78 -5.30 9.39 -7.91
N THR A 79 -4.74 8.63 -6.96
CA THR A 79 -5.02 8.82 -5.54
C THR A 79 -4.35 10.09 -5.00
N PRO A 80 -4.96 10.75 -3.99
CA PRO A 80 -4.36 11.91 -3.33
C PRO A 80 -3.11 11.56 -2.51
N THR A 81 -2.89 10.27 -2.22
CA THR A 81 -1.78 9.72 -1.44
C THR A 81 -0.64 9.18 -2.30
N TYR A 82 -0.82 9.11 -3.63
CA TYR A 82 0.15 8.51 -4.55
C TYR A 82 1.56 9.05 -4.34
N ARG A 83 2.51 8.15 -4.10
CA ARG A 83 3.94 8.48 -3.86
C ARG A 83 4.15 9.58 -2.80
N GLY A 84 3.26 9.68 -1.83
CA GLY A 84 3.36 10.67 -0.76
C GLY A 84 2.93 12.08 -1.17
N LYS A 85 2.07 12.25 -2.19
CA LYS A 85 1.43 13.54 -2.53
C LYS A 85 0.75 14.21 -1.31
N ASN A 86 0.29 13.42 -0.34
CA ASN A 86 -0.29 13.90 0.92
C ASN A 86 0.75 14.41 1.93
N LYS A 87 2.03 14.08 1.77
CA LYS A 87 3.11 14.55 2.64
C LYS A 87 3.44 15.98 2.27
N LYS A 88 2.90 16.94 3.02
CA LYS A 88 3.40 18.31 2.99
C LYS A 88 4.88 18.26 3.36
N PHE A 89 5.73 18.88 2.55
CA PHE A 89 7.07 19.23 3.02
C PHE A 89 6.87 20.01 4.31
N LYS A 90 7.47 19.56 5.42
CA LYS A 90 7.67 20.47 6.55
C LYS A 90 8.54 21.58 5.97
N LEU A 91 7.95 22.73 5.64
CA LEU A 91 8.72 23.96 5.63
C LEU A 91 9.38 23.96 7.01
N SER A 92 10.70 23.72 7.06
CA SER A 92 11.47 24.15 8.22
C SER A 92 11.07 25.60 8.43
N SER A 93 10.44 25.89 9.56
CA SER A 93 10.15 27.24 10.00
C SER A 93 11.46 27.99 10.09
N VAL A 94 11.92 28.53 8.97
CA VAL A 94 12.89 29.61 8.93
C VAL A 94 12.11 30.80 8.42
N LEU A 95 11.41 31.45 9.34
CA LEU A 95 11.09 32.87 9.21
C LEU A 95 11.09 33.46 10.62
N PRO A 96 11.38 34.76 10.78
CA PRO A 96 11.88 35.73 9.79
C PRO A 96 13.11 36.49 10.32
N PHE A 97 13.92 37.14 9.48
CA PHE A 97 14.53 38.42 9.88
C PHE A 97 14.97 39.19 8.63
N ILE A 98 14.25 40.29 8.41
CA ILE A 98 14.48 41.44 7.51
C ILE A 98 14.19 41.20 6.02
#